data_AF-Q02FP9-F1
#
_entry.id   AF-Q02FP9-F1
#
_cell.length_a   1.000
_cell.length_b   1.000
_cell.length_c   1.000
_cell.angle_alpha   90.00
_cell.angle_beta   90.00
_cell.angle_gamma   90.00
#
_symmetry.space_group_name_H-M   'P 1'
#
loop_
_entity.id
_entity.type
_entity.pdbx_description
1 polymer ?
#
loop_
_entity_poly.entity_id
_entity_poly.type
_entity_poly.pdbx_seq_one_letter_code
_entity_poly.pdbx_strand_id
1 'polypeptide(L)'
;MAIQPLRLDPITVLGKQLVIELFDCVDQRFDDIQWIEESMLEAARQANATIITSAFHKFSPIGISGVVVIAESHLAIHTWPEYGYAAVDVFTCGDVLDGAQAVRVLSERLGSRRHLISSMDRGLGGHRLGLLSRSLAGNGPVDEDSPTLRWALGQGTGVA
;
A
#
# COMPACT_ATOMS: atom_id res chain seq x y z
N MET A 1 44.62 5.61 -24.57
CA MET A 1 43.84 6.00 -23.37
C MET A 1 42.44 5.43 -23.55
N ALA A 2 42.15 4.27 -22.97
CA ALA A 2 40.82 3.66 -23.08
C ALA A 2 39.89 4.38 -22.11
N ILE A 3 38.78 4.92 -22.61
CA ILE A 3 37.71 5.45 -21.77
C ILE A 3 37.09 4.25 -21.08
N GLN A 4 37.30 4.14 -19.78
CA GLN A 4 36.63 3.12 -18.98
C GLN A 4 35.13 3.49 -18.94
N PRO A 5 34.22 2.60 -19.37
CA PRO A 5 32.81 2.92 -19.36
C PRO A 5 32.39 3.23 -17.92
N LEU A 6 31.61 4.29 -17.74
CA LEU A 6 31.01 4.63 -16.46
C LEU A 6 30.22 3.40 -16.00
N ARG A 7 30.71 2.72 -14.96
CA ARG A 7 30.01 1.59 -14.36
C ARG A 7 28.80 2.19 -13.65
N LEU A 8 27.66 2.19 -14.33
CA LEU A 8 26.39 2.47 -13.69
C LEU A 8 26.15 1.30 -12.74
N ASP A 9 26.33 1.53 -11.45
CA ASP A 9 25.89 0.57 -10.44
C ASP A 9 24.40 0.30 -10.71
N PRO A 10 23.98 -0.98 -10.75
CA PRO A 10 22.58 -1.29 -10.95
C PRO A 10 21.75 -0.56 -9.89
N ILE A 11 20.68 0.10 -10.32
CA ILE A 11 19.76 0.79 -9.41
C ILE A 11 19.18 -0.29 -8.48
N THR A 12 19.60 -0.29 -7.23
CA THR A 12 19.02 -1.15 -6.20
C THR A 12 17.85 -0.42 -5.54
N VAL A 13 16.77 -1.13 -5.26
CA VAL A 13 15.63 -0.63 -4.48
C VAL A 13 15.61 -1.43 -3.18
N LEU A 14 15.62 -0.76 -2.03
CA LEU A 14 15.58 -1.43 -0.72
C LEU A 14 14.17 -1.80 -0.29
N GLY A 15 13.17 -1.09 -0.80
CA GLY A 15 11.77 -1.44 -0.58
C GLY A 15 10.82 -0.63 -1.46
N LYS A 16 9.56 -1.03 -1.45
CA LYS A 16 8.50 -0.39 -2.21
C LYS A 16 7.36 -0.04 -1.26
N GLN A 17 6.99 1.23 -1.25
CA GLN A 17 5.85 1.71 -0.48
C GLN A 17 4.70 1.99 -1.44
N LEU A 18 3.56 1.35 -1.20
CA LEU A 18 2.29 1.75 -1.76
C LEU A 18 1.61 2.66 -0.74
N VAL A 19 1.21 3.85 -1.20
CA VAL A 19 0.39 4.81 -0.43
C VAL A 19 -0.98 4.81 -1.09
N ILE A 20 -1.99 4.38 -0.34
CA ILE A 20 -3.32 4.12 -0.87
C ILE A 20 -4.32 5.00 -0.13
N GLU A 21 -5.01 5.82 -0.90
CA GLU A 21 -6.18 6.55 -0.46
C GLU A 21 -7.42 5.74 -0.84
N LEU A 22 -8.26 5.38 0.13
CA LEU A 22 -9.52 4.68 -0.10
C LEU A 22 -10.67 5.61 0.29
N PHE A 23 -11.58 5.86 -0.65
CA PHE A 23 -12.72 6.77 -0.48
C PHE A 23 -14.03 6.02 -0.65
N ASP A 24 -15.08 6.61 -0.08
CA ASP A 24 -16.43 6.08 -0.11
C ASP A 24 -16.48 4.64 0.44
N CYS A 25 -15.75 4.39 1.54
CA CYS A 25 -15.75 3.14 2.28
C CYS A 25 -17.12 2.96 2.95
N VAL A 26 -17.90 1.96 2.51
CA VAL A 26 -19.31 1.81 2.91
C VAL A 26 -19.59 0.66 3.88
N ASP A 27 -18.58 -0.14 4.27
CA ASP A 27 -18.83 -1.23 5.23
C ASP A 27 -19.25 -0.66 6.59
N GLN A 28 -20.31 -1.22 7.17
CA GLN A 28 -20.86 -0.74 8.44
C GLN A 28 -19.90 -0.94 9.63
N ARG A 29 -18.90 -1.81 9.49
CA ARG A 29 -17.88 -2.10 10.50
C ARG A 29 -16.64 -1.21 10.34
N PHE A 30 -16.68 -0.19 9.50
CA PHE A 30 -15.53 0.68 9.23
C PHE A 30 -14.96 1.42 10.46
N ASP A 31 -15.76 1.56 11.53
CA ASP A 31 -15.33 2.09 12.83
C ASP A 31 -15.20 1.00 13.92
N ASP A 32 -15.19 -0.28 13.56
CA ASP A 32 -14.95 -1.39 14.48
C ASP A 32 -13.47 -1.77 14.52
N ILE A 33 -12.82 -1.52 15.67
CA ILE A 33 -11.37 -1.76 15.84
C ILE A 33 -10.97 -3.22 15.62
N GLN A 34 -11.79 -4.17 16.06
CA GLN A 34 -11.48 -5.59 15.92
C GLN A 34 -11.57 -6.01 14.46
N TRP A 35 -12.61 -5.54 13.76
CA TRP A 35 -12.78 -5.83 12.35
C TRP A 35 -11.72 -5.16 11.46
N ILE A 36 -11.30 -3.93 11.79
CA ILE A 36 -10.20 -3.26 11.09
C ILE A 36 -8.88 -3.99 11.32
N GLU A 37 -8.57 -4.42 12.55
CA GLU A 37 -7.39 -5.22 12.84
C GLU A 37 -7.40 -6.54 12.06
N GLU A 38 -8.50 -7.29 12.09
CA GLU A 38 -8.67 -8.52 11.32
C GLU A 38 -8.48 -8.32 9.82
N SER A 39 -8.98 -7.20 9.28
CA SER A 39 -8.86 -6.86 7.85
C SER A 39 -7.43 -6.54 7.45
N MET A 40 -6.68 -5.82 8.29
CA MET A 40 -5.26 -5.55 8.09
C MET A 40 -4.39 -6.80 8.22
N LEU A 41 -4.67 -7.65 9.21
CA LEU A 41 -3.99 -8.93 9.37
C LEU A 41 -4.26 -9.86 8.18
N GLU A 42 -5.48 -9.88 7.66
CA GLU A 42 -5.81 -10.66 6.46
C GLU A 42 -5.07 -10.14 5.22
N ALA A 43 -5.03 -8.83 5.01
CA ALA A 43 -4.28 -8.24 3.92
C ALA A 43 -2.79 -8.60 3.97
N ALA A 44 -2.18 -8.58 5.17
CA ALA A 44 -0.80 -9.01 5.35
C ALA A 44 -0.60 -10.50 5.04
N ARG A 45 -1.50 -11.39 5.49
CA ARG A 45 -1.43 -12.83 5.19
C ARG A 45 -1.53 -13.11 3.69
N GLN A 46 -2.50 -12.47 3.04
CA GLN A 46 -2.74 -12.65 1.60
C GLN A 46 -1.59 -12.07 0.76
N ALA A 47 -0.86 -11.07 1.26
CA ALA A 47 0.38 -10.59 0.66
C ALA A 47 1.60 -11.50 0.90
N ASN A 48 1.41 -12.65 1.57
CA ASN A 48 2.46 -13.59 2.01
C ASN A 48 3.47 -12.98 3.00
N ALA A 49 3.05 -11.98 3.78
CA ALA A 49 3.93 -11.32 4.75
C ALA A 49 4.06 -12.12 6.04
N THR A 50 5.26 -12.07 6.65
CA THR A 50 5.49 -12.68 7.97
C THR A 50 5.10 -11.69 9.06
N ILE A 51 3.94 -11.88 9.67
CA ILE A 51 3.43 -10.99 10.73
C ILE A 51 4.22 -11.20 12.03
N ILE A 52 4.76 -10.12 12.59
CA ILE A 52 5.49 -10.11 13.86
C ILE A 52 4.57 -9.67 15.00
N THR A 53 3.86 -8.55 14.83
CA THR A 53 2.93 -8.01 15.84
C THR A 53 1.97 -7.01 15.20
N SER A 54 0.91 -6.63 15.92
CA SER A 54 -0.04 -5.59 15.55
C SER A 54 -0.31 -4.66 16.73
N ALA A 55 -0.63 -3.40 16.43
CA ALA A 55 -1.11 -2.43 17.40
C ALA A 55 -2.19 -1.55 16.78
N PHE A 56 -3.34 -1.46 17.44
CA PHE A 56 -4.50 -0.68 16.98
C PHE A 56 -5.03 0.21 18.10
N HIS A 57 -5.49 1.40 17.75
CA HIS A 57 -6.09 2.36 18.66
C HIS A 57 -7.36 2.95 18.04
N LYS A 58 -8.47 2.88 18.78
CA LYS A 58 -9.72 3.55 18.44
C LYS A 58 -9.80 4.87 19.20
N PHE A 59 -9.95 5.95 18.44
CA PHE A 59 -10.18 7.28 18.99
C PHE A 59 -11.63 7.46 19.44
N SER A 60 -11.85 8.44 20.30
CA SER A 60 -13.18 8.85 20.73
C SER A 60 -13.57 10.16 20.01
N PRO A 61 -14.76 10.25 19.40
CA PRO A 61 -15.80 9.22 19.36
C PRO A 61 -15.62 8.13 18.29
N ILE A 62 -14.88 8.41 17.21
CA ILE A 62 -14.72 7.56 16.03
C ILE A 62 -13.30 7.68 15.46
N GLY A 63 -12.92 6.75 14.59
CA GLY A 63 -11.64 6.73 13.89
C GLY A 63 -10.67 5.74 14.52
N ILE A 64 -9.91 5.05 13.67
CA ILE A 64 -8.98 4.00 14.07
C ILE A 64 -7.62 4.27 13.42
N SER A 65 -6.55 4.13 14.20
CA SER A 65 -5.19 4.05 13.68
C SER A 65 -4.59 2.70 14.04
N GLY A 66 -3.90 2.07 13.09
CA GLY A 66 -3.36 0.74 13.26
C GLY A 66 -2.10 0.49 12.47
N VAL A 67 -1.27 -0.41 12.98
CA VAL A 67 -0.08 -0.90 12.30
C VAL A 67 0.05 -2.40 12.49
N VAL A 68 0.35 -3.11 11.40
CA VAL A 68 0.78 -4.50 11.40
C VAL A 68 2.27 -4.49 11.05
N VAL A 69 3.09 -4.86 12.01
CA VAL A 69 4.54 -5.01 11.82
C VAL A 69 4.79 -6.37 11.20
N ILE A 70 5.48 -6.38 10.07
CA ILE A 70 5.88 -7.59 9.35
C ILE A 70 7.41 -7.67 9.33
N ALA A 71 7.98 -8.85 9.10
CA ALA A 71 9.43 -9.03 9.03
C ALA A 71 10.05 -8.14 7.92
N GLU A 72 9.26 -7.82 6.90
CA GLU A 72 9.63 -7.06 5.73
C GLU A 72 9.16 -5.59 5.78
N SER A 73 9.05 -4.98 6.98
CA SER A 73 8.59 -3.60 7.27
C SER A 73 7.19 -3.51 7.91
N HIS A 74 6.15 -2.99 7.23
CA HIS A 74 4.84 -2.80 7.87
C HIS A 74 3.67 -2.53 6.89
N LEU A 75 2.45 -2.74 7.39
CA LEU A 75 1.23 -2.15 6.87
C LEU A 75 0.65 -1.19 7.92
N ALA A 76 0.19 0.00 7.52
CA ALA A 76 -0.46 0.95 8.42
C ALA A 76 -1.80 1.43 7.85
N ILE A 77 -2.72 1.81 8.73
CA ILE A 77 -4.04 2.34 8.38
C ILE A 77 -4.46 3.47 9.32
N HIS A 78 -5.10 4.49 8.76
CA HIS A 78 -5.80 5.55 9.48
C HIS A 78 -7.20 5.73 8.87
N THR A 79 -8.25 5.66 9.69
CA THR A 79 -9.63 5.82 9.23
C THR A 79 -10.26 7.11 9.72
N TRP A 80 -11.08 7.72 8.85
CA TRP A 80 -12.00 8.79 9.16
C TRP A 80 -13.42 8.34 8.75
N PRO A 81 -14.14 7.63 9.63
CA PRO A 81 -15.46 7.08 9.33
C PRO A 81 -16.48 8.13 8.90
N GLU A 82 -16.41 9.34 9.45
CA GLU A 82 -17.27 10.48 9.09
C GLU A 82 -17.10 10.94 7.63
N TYR A 83 -15.99 10.59 6.99
CA TYR A 83 -15.72 10.87 5.59
C TYR A 83 -15.72 9.61 4.72
N GLY A 84 -15.97 8.42 5.30
CA GLY A 84 -15.85 7.14 4.60
C GLY A 84 -14.46 6.95 3.97
N TYR A 85 -13.41 7.40 4.67
CA TYR A 85 -12.06 7.50 4.12
C TYR A 85 -11.04 6.74 4.95
N ALA A 86 -10.14 6.00 4.28
CA ALA A 86 -8.98 5.37 4.89
C ALA A 86 -7.69 5.73 4.13
N ALA A 87 -6.68 6.16 4.87
CA ALA A 87 -5.30 6.23 4.42
C ALA A 87 -4.60 4.92 4.78
N VAL A 88 -3.98 4.25 3.80
CA VAL A 88 -3.30 2.98 4.00
C VAL A 88 -1.88 3.05 3.42
N ASP A 89 -0.92 2.57 4.19
CA ASP A 89 0.45 2.34 3.74
C ASP A 89 0.73 0.84 3.69
N VAL A 90 1.23 0.35 2.56
CA VAL A 90 1.81 -1.00 2.43
C VAL A 90 3.27 -0.83 2.05
N PHE A 91 4.17 -0.98 3.03
CA PHE A 91 5.61 -0.87 2.80
C PHE A 91 6.27 -2.23 2.94
N THR A 92 6.90 -2.71 1.87
CA THR A 92 7.57 -4.01 1.83
C THR A 92 9.05 -3.88 1.44
N CYS A 93 9.88 -4.72 2.04
CA CYS A 93 11.27 -4.94 1.66
C CYS A 93 11.40 -6.22 0.82
N GLY A 94 12.08 -6.12 -0.32
CA GLY A 94 12.25 -7.24 -1.25
C GLY A 94 11.06 -7.50 -2.17
N ASP A 95 11.27 -8.38 -3.15
CA ASP A 95 10.31 -8.64 -4.25
C ASP A 95 9.37 -9.83 -3.98
N VAL A 96 9.42 -10.43 -2.79
CA VAL A 96 8.65 -11.64 -2.45
C VAL A 96 7.21 -11.32 -2.07
N LEU A 97 6.95 -10.13 -1.53
CA LEU A 97 5.63 -9.77 -1.02
C LEU A 97 4.73 -9.19 -2.12
N ASP A 98 3.49 -9.68 -2.16
CA ASP A 98 2.47 -9.17 -3.06
C ASP A 98 1.71 -8.01 -2.39
N GLY A 99 2.35 -6.83 -2.38
CA GLY A 99 1.70 -5.61 -1.90
C GLY A 99 0.42 -5.28 -2.68
N ALA A 100 0.28 -5.74 -3.93
CA ALA A 100 -0.91 -5.57 -4.73
C ALA A 100 -2.10 -6.32 -4.13
N GLN A 101 -1.88 -7.56 -3.69
CA GLN A 101 -2.88 -8.37 -3.02
C GLN A 101 -3.36 -7.72 -1.71
N ALA A 102 -2.46 -7.13 -0.92
CA ALA A 102 -2.86 -6.37 0.27
C ALA A 102 -3.83 -5.22 -0.07
N VAL A 103 -3.52 -4.45 -1.12
CA VAL A 103 -4.37 -3.33 -1.56
C VAL A 103 -5.75 -3.82 -2.02
N ARG A 104 -5.80 -4.91 -2.79
CA ARG A 104 -7.07 -5.52 -3.23
C ARG A 104 -7.95 -5.93 -2.05
N VAL A 105 -7.38 -6.69 -1.12
CA VAL A 105 -8.08 -7.19 0.08
C VAL A 105 -8.63 -6.03 0.91
N LEU A 106 -7.85 -4.96 1.12
CA LEU A 106 -8.30 -3.79 1.89
C LEU A 106 -9.36 -2.99 1.14
N SER A 107 -9.19 -2.75 -0.16
CA SER A 107 -10.20 -2.07 -0.97
C SER A 107 -11.54 -2.79 -0.95
N GLU A 108 -11.53 -4.13 -1.06
CA GLU A 108 -12.73 -4.95 -1.04
C GLU A 108 -13.38 -4.95 0.35
N ARG A 109 -12.61 -5.26 1.40
CA ARG A 109 -13.14 -5.36 2.78
C ARG A 109 -13.73 -4.04 3.26
N LEU A 110 -13.07 -2.92 3.01
CA LEU A 110 -13.56 -1.60 3.41
C LEU A 110 -14.70 -1.09 2.53
N GLY A 111 -15.01 -1.79 1.43
CA GLY A 111 -16.05 -1.40 0.48
C GLY A 111 -15.73 -0.09 -0.23
N SER A 112 -14.46 0.19 -0.50
CA SER A 112 -14.00 1.41 -1.18
C SER A 112 -14.56 1.46 -2.61
N ARG A 113 -15.11 2.62 -3.00
CA ARG A 113 -15.65 2.84 -4.35
C ARG A 113 -14.81 3.80 -5.19
N ARG A 114 -13.84 4.47 -4.60
CA ARG A 114 -12.85 5.27 -5.32
C ARG A 114 -11.54 5.19 -4.58
N HIS A 115 -10.44 5.24 -5.31
CA HIS A 115 -9.12 5.07 -4.73
C HIS A 115 -8.08 5.91 -5.46
N LEU A 116 -6.99 6.25 -4.76
CA LEU A 116 -5.74 6.74 -5.35
C LEU A 116 -4.65 5.79 -4.88
N ILE A 117 -3.94 5.16 -5.82
CA ILE A 117 -2.81 4.29 -5.49
C ILE A 117 -1.55 4.98 -5.99
N SER A 118 -0.69 5.33 -5.06
CA SER A 118 0.67 5.78 -5.32
C SER A 118 1.66 4.68 -4.98
N SER A 119 2.73 4.54 -5.75
CA SER A 119 3.89 3.74 -5.40
C SER A 119 5.13 4.61 -5.30
N MET A 120 6.06 4.23 -4.43
CA MET A 120 7.34 4.90 -4.25
C MET A 120 8.43 3.85 -4.01
N ASP A 121 9.47 3.88 -4.84
CA ASP A 121 10.68 3.10 -4.60
C ASP A 121 11.50 3.78 -3.49
N ARG A 122 11.85 3.03 -2.45
CA ARG A 122 12.57 3.51 -1.26
C ARG A 122 14.00 2.99 -1.28
N GLY A 123 14.94 3.86 -0.92
CA GLY A 123 16.36 3.50 -0.82
C GLY A 123 17.02 3.21 -2.17
N LEU A 124 16.74 4.04 -3.18
CA LEU A 124 17.40 3.92 -4.49
C LEU A 124 18.93 4.02 -4.34
N GLY A 125 19.63 2.95 -4.70
CA GLY A 125 21.08 2.93 -4.77
C GLY A 125 21.64 3.73 -5.95
N GLY A 126 22.91 4.10 -5.86
CA GLY A 126 23.61 4.95 -6.83
C GLY A 126 23.51 6.45 -6.52
N HIS A 127 24.04 7.31 -7.39
CA HIS A 127 24.06 8.77 -7.23
C HIS A 127 22.70 9.46 -7.41
N ARG A 128 21.59 8.72 -7.47
CA ARG A 128 20.26 9.27 -7.77
C ARG A 128 19.55 9.69 -6.48
N LEU A 129 19.62 10.98 -6.17
CA LEU A 129 18.80 11.61 -5.14
C LEU A 129 17.37 11.80 -5.68
N GLY A 130 16.42 10.96 -5.26
CA GLY A 130 15.00 11.11 -5.62
C GLY A 130 14.15 9.91 -5.22
N LEU A 131 12.83 10.06 -5.32
CA LEU A 131 11.87 8.96 -5.27
C LEU A 131 11.33 8.74 -6.68
N LEU A 132 11.41 7.51 -7.18
CA LEU A 132 10.61 7.12 -8.33
C LEU A 132 9.21 6.83 -7.82
N SER A 133 8.23 7.63 -8.26
CA SER A 133 6.85 7.47 -7.88
C SER A 133 5.90 7.39 -9.07
N ARG A 134 4.87 6.57 -8.95
CA ARG A 134 3.73 6.51 -9.87
C ARG A 134 2.45 6.67 -9.07
N SER A 135 1.48 7.40 -9.60
CA SER A 135 0.19 7.63 -8.94
C SER A 135 -0.91 7.61 -9.99
N LEU A 136 -2.02 6.94 -9.69
CA LEU A 136 -3.23 6.96 -10.51
C LEU A 136 -4.47 6.81 -9.62
N ALA A 137 -5.54 7.51 -9.98
CA ALA A 137 -6.84 7.39 -9.34
C ALA A 137 -7.73 6.44 -10.13
N GLY A 138 -8.61 5.71 -9.44
CA GLY A 138 -9.60 4.84 -10.05
C GLY A 138 -10.94 4.88 -9.32
N ASN A 139 -11.97 4.42 -10.01
CA ASN A 139 -13.31 4.22 -9.47
C ASN A 139 -13.60 2.72 -9.37
N GLY A 140 -14.52 2.34 -8.50
CA GLY A 140 -14.81 0.95 -8.16
C GLY A 140 -13.80 0.33 -7.19
N PRO A 141 -14.04 -0.94 -6.81
CA PRO A 141 -13.09 -1.72 -6.03
C PRO A 141 -11.79 -1.96 -6.82
N VAL A 142 -10.68 -2.13 -6.11
CA VAL A 142 -9.40 -2.53 -6.71
C VAL A 142 -9.39 -4.04 -6.93
N ASP A 143 -9.51 -4.50 -8.17
CA ASP A 143 -9.42 -5.92 -8.55
C ASP A 143 -8.06 -6.29 -9.18
N GLU A 144 -7.90 -7.55 -9.62
CA GLU A 144 -6.68 -8.06 -10.24
C GLU A 144 -6.34 -7.37 -11.57
N ASP A 145 -7.34 -6.86 -12.27
CA ASP A 145 -7.20 -6.16 -13.54
C ASP A 145 -7.15 -4.64 -13.39
N SER A 146 -7.15 -4.11 -12.16
CA SER A 146 -7.15 -2.68 -11.88
C SER A 146 -6.02 -1.97 -12.64
N PRO A 147 -6.36 -1.10 -13.61
CA PRO A 147 -5.35 -0.34 -14.35
C PRO A 147 -4.56 0.58 -13.41
N THR A 148 -5.22 1.07 -12.35
CA THR A 148 -4.65 1.86 -11.28
C THR A 148 -3.52 1.12 -10.55
N LEU A 149 -3.81 -0.11 -10.10
CA LEU A 149 -2.83 -0.93 -9.39
C LEU A 149 -1.68 -1.36 -10.32
N ARG A 150 -2.00 -1.81 -11.54
CA ARG A 150 -0.99 -2.15 -12.55
C ARG A 150 -0.08 -0.97 -12.86
N TRP A 151 -0.62 0.23 -13.00
CA TRP A 151 0.18 1.44 -13.20
C TRP A 151 1.08 1.73 -12.01
N ALA A 152 0.54 1.73 -10.78
CA ALA A 152 1.34 1.94 -9.57
C ALA A 152 2.52 0.96 -9.51
N LEU A 153 2.30 -0.30 -9.88
CA LEU A 153 3.35 -1.34 -9.90
C LEU A 153 4.30 -1.25 -11.11
N GLY A 154 4.08 -0.33 -12.05
CA GLY A 154 4.91 -0.18 -13.25
C GLY A 154 4.63 -1.21 -14.35
N GLN A 155 3.45 -1.84 -14.32
CA GLN A 155 3.00 -2.94 -15.19
C GLN A 155 1.86 -2.53 -16.15
N GLY A 156 1.51 -1.23 -16.23
CA GLY A 156 0.37 -0.73 -17.03
C GLY A 156 0.66 0.58 -17.76
N THR A 157 -0.31 1.11 -18.50
CA THR A 157 -0.18 2.32 -19.36
C THR A 157 -0.62 3.63 -18.70
N GLY A 158 -1.05 3.61 -17.44
CA GLY A 158 -1.47 4.82 -16.73
C GLY A 158 -2.84 5.38 -17.14
N VAL A 159 -3.61 4.59 -17.89
CA VAL A 159 -5.00 4.90 -18.25
C VAL A 159 -5.89 4.09 -17.31
N ALA A 160 -6.68 4.78 -16.47
CA ALA A 160 -7.73 4.17 -15.65
C ALA A 160 -9.02 3.98 -16.45
#